data_AF-A0A328IMH1-F1
#
_entry.id   AF-A0A328IMH1-F1
#
_cell.length_a   1.000
_cell.length_b   1.000
_cell.length_c   1.000
_cell.angle_alpha   90.00
_cell.angle_beta   90.00
_cell.angle_gamma   90.00
#
_symmetry.space_group_name_H-M   'P 1'
#
loop_
_entity.id
_entity.type
_entity.pdbx_description
1 polymer ?
#
loop_
_entity_poly.entity_id
_entity_poly.type
_entity_poly.pdbx_seq_one_letter_code
_entity_poly.pdbx_strand_id
1 'polypeptide(L)'
;MDKNRQTRILSVFEGAIYNGFFLITQGFLGTGLALEFGASEPVIALIGVLPSVSQFIQLLAPSFLRIVKSRKRAMMICASASRLSTAFIPITLALGINRQSLLLTILAFFSLAASLTGNYWVSIIRDVAPLKGAARFFSMRNVIFTFTNMFITLFYAFILDSVPGRMGFILITAFGVA
;
A
#
# COMPACT_ATOMS: atom_id res chain seq x y z
N MET A 1 -13.50 1.14 -28.69
CA MET A 1 -13.82 0.77 -27.29
C MET A 1 -14.08 2.05 -26.51
N ASP A 2 -15.16 2.07 -25.73
CA ASP A 2 -15.56 3.25 -24.96
C ASP A 2 -14.49 3.62 -23.91
N LYS A 3 -14.03 4.88 -23.90
CA LYS A 3 -12.87 5.36 -23.12
C LYS A 3 -13.05 5.07 -21.61
N ASN A 4 -14.29 5.10 -21.14
CA ASN A 4 -14.68 4.80 -19.76
C ASN A 4 -14.60 3.30 -19.41
N ARG A 5 -14.70 2.38 -20.38
CA ARG A 5 -14.51 0.94 -20.15
C ARG A 5 -13.02 0.60 -19.96
N GLN A 6 -12.14 1.23 -20.73
CA GLN A 6 -10.70 1.02 -20.63
C GLN A 6 -10.14 1.50 -19.29
N THR A 7 -10.53 2.70 -18.83
CA THR A 7 -10.13 3.23 -17.51
C THR A 7 -10.57 2.33 -16.35
N ARG A 8 -11.76 1.72 -16.44
CA ARG A 8 -12.26 0.79 -15.40
C ARG A 8 -11.42 -0.48 -15.31
N ILE A 9 -11.04 -1.05 -16.45
CA ILE A 9 -10.21 -2.26 -16.49
C ILE A 9 -8.81 -1.94 -15.99
N LEU A 10 -8.20 -0.84 -16.45
CA LEU A 10 -6.88 -0.40 -16.00
C LEU A 10 -6.83 -0.16 -14.49
N SER A 11 -7.84 0.49 -13.90
CA SER A 11 -7.91 0.75 -12.45
C SER A 11 -7.97 -0.54 -11.61
N VAL A 12 -8.58 -1.61 -12.15
CA VAL A 12 -8.62 -2.91 -11.47
C VAL A 12 -7.27 -3.62 -11.55
N PHE A 13 -6.62 -3.63 -12.72
CA PHE A 13 -5.32 -4.27 -12.88
C PHE A 13 -4.19 -3.51 -12.18
N GLU A 14 -4.10 -2.19 -12.35
CA GLU A 14 -3.13 -1.36 -11.61
C GLU A 14 -3.31 -1.50 -10.11
N GLY A 15 -4.57 -1.50 -9.65
CA GLY A 15 -4.88 -1.67 -8.25
C GLY A 15 -4.48 -3.05 -7.71
N ALA A 16 -4.66 -4.12 -8.50
CA ALA A 16 -4.28 -5.47 -8.12
C ALA A 16 -2.76 -5.62 -7.98
N ILE A 17 -2.00 -5.07 -8.94
CA ILE A 17 -0.53 -5.07 -8.91
C ILE A 17 -0.01 -4.20 -7.75
N TYR A 18 -0.63 -3.04 -7.52
CA TYR A 18 -0.25 -2.10 -6.45
C TYR A 18 -0.41 -2.65 -5.01
N ASN A 19 -1.20 -3.71 -4.80
CA ASN A 19 -1.41 -4.26 -3.46
C ASN A 19 -0.21 -5.04 -2.90
N GLY A 20 0.80 -5.38 -3.72
CA GLY A 20 1.92 -6.21 -3.30
C GLY A 20 2.62 -5.67 -2.04
N PHE A 21 3.02 -4.40 -2.04
CA PHE A 21 3.65 -3.82 -0.86
C PHE A 21 2.72 -3.72 0.36
N PHE A 22 1.43 -3.42 0.16
CA PHE A 22 0.49 -3.27 1.27
C PHE A 22 0.41 -4.55 2.13
N LEU A 23 0.53 -5.72 1.49
CA LEU A 23 0.58 -7.01 2.18
C LEU A 23 1.81 -7.17 3.09
N ILE A 24 2.96 -6.62 2.69
CA ILE A 24 4.19 -6.68 3.47
C ILE A 24 4.07 -5.82 4.74
N THR A 25 3.22 -4.81 4.76
CA THR A 25 3.02 -3.95 5.94
C THR A 25 2.08 -4.53 6.99
N GLN A 26 1.47 -5.68 6.73
CA GLN A 26 0.41 -6.25 7.57
C GLN A 26 0.62 -7.74 7.84
N GLY A 27 -0.12 -8.24 8.84
CA GLY A 27 -0.11 -9.65 9.22
C GLY A 27 1.29 -10.16 9.55
N PHE A 28 1.52 -11.44 9.27
CA PHE A 28 2.79 -12.09 9.60
C PHE A 28 3.99 -11.52 8.80
N LEU A 29 3.77 -11.04 7.57
CA LEU A 29 4.84 -10.43 6.76
C LEU A 29 5.32 -9.13 7.39
N GLY A 30 4.39 -8.29 7.85
CA GLY A 30 4.70 -7.05 8.56
C GLY A 30 5.38 -7.29 9.90
N THR A 31 4.90 -8.28 10.66
CA THR A 31 5.56 -8.69 11.90
C THR A 31 6.97 -9.21 11.63
N GLY A 32 7.16 -10.05 10.62
CA GLY A 32 8.48 -10.57 10.24
C GLY A 32 9.44 -9.46 9.83
N LEU A 33 8.97 -8.50 9.01
CA LEU A 33 9.77 -7.33 8.62
C LEU A 33 10.15 -6.48 9.86
N ALA A 34 9.22 -6.29 10.79
CA ALA A 34 9.50 -5.55 12.02
C ALA A 34 10.56 -6.25 12.89
N LEU A 35 10.51 -7.58 12.99
CA LEU A 35 11.52 -8.37 13.70
C LEU A 35 12.90 -8.26 13.03
N GLU A 36 12.97 -8.24 11.70
CA GLU A 36 14.21 -8.03 10.94
C GLU A 36 14.84 -6.64 11.22
N PHE A 37 14.00 -5.64 11.51
CA PHE A 37 14.41 -4.30 11.97
C PHE A 37 14.67 -4.21 13.49
N GLY A 38 14.68 -5.35 14.19
CA GLY A 38 14.89 -5.41 15.64
C GLY A 38 13.80 -4.67 16.43
N ALA A 39 12.57 -4.63 15.92
CA ALA A 39 11.46 -3.96 16.59
C ALA A 39 11.05 -4.70 17.87
N SER A 40 10.85 -3.94 18.94
CA SER A 40 10.26 -4.45 20.18
C SER A 40 8.76 -4.66 20.02
N GLU A 41 8.16 -5.48 20.88
CA GLU A 41 6.72 -5.76 20.87
C GLU A 41 5.84 -4.50 20.87
N PRO A 42 6.13 -3.44 21.65
CA PRO A 42 5.36 -2.19 21.58
C PRO A 42 5.44 -1.51 20.21
N VAL A 43 6.60 -1.56 19.54
CA VAL A 43 6.76 -0.96 18.21
C VAL A 43 6.01 -1.77 17.15
N ILE A 44 6.02 -3.10 17.25
CA ILE A 44 5.21 -3.97 16.37
C ILE A 44 3.71 -3.65 16.54
N ALA A 45 3.25 -3.49 17.78
CA ALA A 45 1.87 -3.10 18.07
C ALA A 45 1.53 -1.72 17.48
N LEU A 46 2.43 -0.73 17.61
CA LEU A 46 2.25 0.58 16.99
C LEU A 46 2.14 0.48 15.47
N ILE A 47 3.03 -0.28 14.83
CA ILE A 47 3.00 -0.53 13.37
C ILE A 47 1.65 -1.12 12.96
N GLY A 48 1.15 -2.11 13.70
CA GLY A 48 -0.14 -2.75 13.42
C GLY A 48 -1.34 -1.80 13.48
N VAL A 49 -1.26 -0.73 14.29
CA VAL A 49 -2.35 0.25 14.47
C VAL A 49 -2.25 1.44 13.51
N LEU A 50 -1.09 1.66 12.86
CA LEU A 50 -0.88 2.76 11.91
C LEU A 50 -1.96 2.88 10.82
N PRO A 51 -2.43 1.78 10.17
CA PRO A 51 -3.46 1.89 9.15
C PRO A 51 -4.76 2.52 9.69
N SER A 52 -5.18 2.13 10.89
CA SER A 52 -6.38 2.66 11.55
C SER A 52 -6.22 4.13 11.91
N VAL A 53 -5.09 4.51 12.50
CA VAL A 53 -4.80 5.91 12.85
C VAL A 53 -4.72 6.78 11.60
N SER A 54 -4.13 6.26 10.53
CA SER A 54 -4.01 7.00 9.27
C SER A 54 -5.36 7.30 8.62
N GLN A 55 -6.44 6.58 8.96
CA GLN A 55 -7.77 6.87 8.41
C GLN A 55 -8.24 8.29 8.79
N PHE A 56 -7.86 8.80 9.96
CA PHE A 56 -8.22 10.16 10.39
C PHE A 56 -7.60 11.24 9.52
N ILE A 57 -6.47 10.96 8.85
CA ILE A 57 -5.82 11.95 7.98
C ILE A 57 -6.69 12.34 6.77
N GLN A 58 -7.65 11.49 6.40
CA GLN A 58 -8.59 11.77 5.32
C GLN A 58 -9.47 12.99 5.62
N LEU A 59 -9.64 13.36 6.88
CA LEU A 59 -10.32 14.61 7.27
C LEU A 59 -9.61 15.85 6.72
N LEU A 60 -8.30 15.76 6.46
CA LEU A 60 -7.48 16.83 5.88
C LEU A 60 -7.51 16.83 4.34
N ALA A 61 -8.11 15.81 3.70
CA ALA A 61 -8.15 15.69 2.24
C ALA A 61 -8.79 16.91 1.54
N PRO A 62 -9.87 17.56 2.06
CA PRO A 62 -10.41 18.78 1.45
C PRO A 62 -9.41 19.94 1.50
N SER A 63 -8.68 20.10 2.59
CA SER A 63 -7.66 21.15 2.76
C SER A 63 -6.51 20.97 1.78
N PHE A 64 -6.00 19.74 1.65
CA PHE A 64 -4.95 19.44 0.66
C PHE A 64 -5.45 19.63 -0.78
N LEU A 65 -6.71 19.26 -1.06
CA LEU A 65 -7.30 19.44 -2.38
C LEU A 65 -7.44 20.92 -2.78
N ARG A 66 -7.71 21.83 -1.83
CA ARG A 66 -7.75 23.28 -2.09
C ARG A 66 -6.40 23.81 -2.60
N ILE A 67 -5.30 23.25 -2.13
CA ILE A 67 -3.93 23.63 -2.53
C ILE A 67 -3.61 23.06 -3.92
N VAL A 68 -3.84 21.76 -4.13
CA VAL A 68 -3.46 21.06 -5.36
C VAL A 68 -4.44 21.32 -6.53
N LYS A 69 -5.68 21.71 -6.21
CA LYS A 69 -6.78 22.07 -7.14
C LYS A 69 -7.26 20.95 -8.08
N SER A 70 -6.70 19.74 -7.98
CA SER A 70 -7.08 18.60 -8.82
C SER A 70 -7.00 17.29 -8.04
N ARG A 71 -8.12 16.54 -8.00
CA ARG A 71 -8.21 15.22 -7.34
C ARG A 71 -7.20 14.22 -7.91
N LYS A 72 -7.04 14.21 -9.24
CA LYS A 72 -6.07 13.33 -9.91
C LYS A 72 -4.64 13.68 -9.50
N ARG A 73 -4.27 14.96 -9.50
CA ARG A 73 -2.92 15.39 -9.08
C ARG A 73 -2.68 15.08 -7.60
N ALA A 74 -3.65 15.35 -6.72
CA ALA A 74 -3.54 15.04 -5.30
C ALA A 74 -3.32 13.54 -5.06
N MET A 75 -4.12 12.69 -5.73
CA MET A 75 -3.94 11.24 -5.71
C MET A 75 -2.53 10.82 -6.14
N MET A 76 -2.02 11.35 -7.26
CA MET A 76 -0.70 10.98 -7.76
C MET A 76 0.43 11.43 -6.81
N ILE A 77 0.33 12.61 -6.22
CA ILE A 77 1.31 13.10 -5.24
C ILE A 77 1.33 12.17 -4.01
N CYS A 78 0.17 11.86 -3.45
CA CYS A 78 0.07 10.97 -2.29
C CYS A 78 0.54 9.55 -2.64
N ALA A 79 0.20 9.03 -3.83
CA ALA A 79 0.63 7.71 -4.28
C ALA A 79 2.15 7.66 -4.44
N SER A 80 2.74 8.64 -5.10
CA SER A 80 4.19 8.74 -5.26
C SER A 80 4.90 8.91 -3.93
N ALA A 81 4.35 9.69 -3.00
CA ALA A 81 4.90 9.84 -1.65
C ALA A 81 4.91 8.50 -0.89
N SER A 82 3.81 7.74 -0.96
CA SER A 82 3.71 6.42 -0.33
C SER A 82 4.70 5.41 -0.95
N ARG A 83 4.89 5.42 -2.27
CA ARG A 83 5.86 4.56 -2.97
C ARG A 83 7.30 4.93 -2.67
N LEU A 84 7.61 6.23 -2.68
CA LEU A 84 8.96 6.71 -2.39
C LEU A 84 9.37 6.35 -0.96
N SER A 85 8.45 6.49 0.00
CA SER A 85 8.70 6.12 1.39
C SER A 85 9.03 4.64 1.55
N THR A 86 8.30 3.77 0.85
CA THR A 86 8.45 2.32 0.96
C THR A 86 9.66 1.79 0.19
N ALA A 87 10.05 2.46 -0.89
CA ALA A 87 11.29 2.18 -1.62
C ALA A 87 12.55 2.30 -0.76
N PHE A 88 12.52 3.06 0.34
CA PHE A 88 13.65 3.13 1.27
C PHE A 88 13.90 1.84 2.04
N ILE A 89 12.89 0.97 2.24
CA ILE A 89 13.04 -0.26 3.04
C ILE A 89 14.05 -1.24 2.44
N PRO A 90 13.95 -1.67 1.16
CA PRO A 90 14.94 -2.57 0.58
C PRO A 90 16.33 -1.93 0.55
N ILE A 91 16.43 -0.60 0.39
CA ILE A 91 17.70 0.13 0.38
C ILE A 91 18.34 0.12 1.77
N THR A 92 17.60 0.43 2.82
CA THR A 92 18.12 0.45 4.19
C THR A 92 18.50 -0.94 4.65
N LEU A 93 17.69 -1.95 4.31
CA LEU A 93 18.03 -3.35 4.52
C LEU A 93 19.27 -3.75 3.71
N ALA A 94 19.45 -3.35 2.46
CA ALA A 94 20.67 -3.65 1.70
C ALA A 94 21.92 -3.02 2.34
N LEU A 95 21.81 -1.81 2.88
CA LEU A 95 22.89 -1.08 3.55
C LEU A 95 23.15 -1.54 4.99
N GLY A 96 22.31 -2.40 5.56
CA GLY A 96 22.45 -2.90 6.94
C GLY A 96 21.96 -1.94 8.00
N ILE A 97 21.10 -0.99 7.61
CA ILE A 97 20.48 -0.01 8.48
C ILE A 97 19.11 -0.56 8.88
N ASN A 98 19.07 -1.40 9.90
CA ASN A 98 17.86 -2.09 10.37
C ASN A 98 17.41 -1.58 11.75
N ARG A 99 17.06 -0.28 11.83
CA ARG A 99 16.58 0.35 13.08
C ARG A 99 15.06 0.40 13.15
N GLN A 100 14.49 -0.07 14.25
CA GLN A 100 13.03 -0.02 14.49
C GLN A 100 12.40 1.38 14.34
N SER A 101 13.10 2.44 14.77
CA SER A 101 12.60 3.82 14.64
C SER A 101 12.48 4.25 13.18
N LEU A 102 13.44 3.84 12.34
CA LEU A 102 13.44 4.11 10.91
C LEU A 102 12.26 3.40 10.23
N LEU A 103 12.04 2.12 10.54
CA LEU A 103 10.90 1.37 10.01
C LEU A 103 9.57 2.02 10.42
N LEU A 104 9.42 2.38 11.69
CA LEU A 104 8.20 3.02 12.20
C LEU A 104 7.92 4.33 11.46
N THR A 105 8.94 5.19 11.26
CA THR A 105 8.79 6.44 10.51
C THR A 105 8.38 6.20 9.06
N ILE A 106 9.00 5.24 8.38
CA ILE A 106 8.66 4.88 7.00
C ILE A 106 7.21 4.40 6.91
N LEU A 107 6.82 3.44 7.75
CA LEU A 107 5.47 2.87 7.73
C LEU A 107 4.40 3.88 8.15
N ALA A 108 4.72 4.81 9.06
CA ALA A 108 3.82 5.89 9.44
C ALA A 108 3.54 6.82 8.25
N PHE A 109 4.60 7.28 7.57
CA PHE A 109 4.45 8.14 6.40
C PHE A 109 3.73 7.43 5.25
N PHE A 110 4.08 6.16 4.99
CA PHE A 110 3.36 5.31 4.05
C PHE A 110 1.87 5.25 4.37
N SER A 111 1.50 4.95 5.62
CA SER A 111 0.10 4.80 6.03
C SER A 111 -0.69 6.09 5.82
N LEU A 112 -0.13 7.24 6.20
CA LEU A 112 -0.75 8.55 6.01
C LEU A 112 -0.97 8.87 4.51
N ALA A 113 0.07 8.67 3.69
CA ALA A 113 0.01 8.94 2.25
C ALA A 113 -0.92 7.95 1.51
N ALA A 114 -0.92 6.68 1.88
CA ALA A 114 -1.78 5.65 1.32
C ALA A 114 -3.27 5.91 1.64
N SER A 115 -3.57 6.38 2.85
CA SER A 115 -4.91 6.77 3.27
C SER A 115 -5.49 7.90 2.41
N LEU A 116 -4.71 8.96 2.15
CA LEU A 116 -5.12 10.04 1.23
C LEU A 116 -5.27 9.55 -0.22
N THR A 117 -4.35 8.69 -0.69
CA THR A 117 -4.42 8.08 -2.03
C THR A 117 -5.74 7.32 -2.20
N GLY A 118 -6.10 6.48 -1.22
CA GLY A 118 -7.35 5.74 -1.20
C GLY A 118 -8.58 6.66 -1.25
N ASN A 119 -8.57 7.75 -0.47
CA ASN A 119 -9.64 8.73 -0.44
C ASN A 119 -9.89 9.37 -1.82
N TYR A 120 -8.83 9.86 -2.46
CA TYR A 120 -8.95 10.47 -3.79
C TYR A 120 -9.29 9.45 -4.86
N TRP A 121 -8.77 8.21 -4.79
CA TRP A 121 -9.16 7.13 -5.70
C TRP A 121 -10.66 6.85 -5.62
N VAL A 122 -11.23 6.72 -4.41
CA VAL A 122 -12.68 6.52 -4.22
C VAL A 122 -13.47 7.70 -4.78
N SER A 123 -13.00 8.93 -4.58
CA SER A 123 -13.65 10.12 -5.11
C SER A 123 -13.66 10.14 -6.65
N ILE A 124 -12.56 9.79 -7.30
CA ILE A 124 -12.44 9.77 -8.77
C ILE A 124 -13.23 8.62 -9.38
N ILE A 125 -13.14 7.41 -8.80
CA ILE A 125 -13.81 6.24 -9.37
C ILE A 125 -15.32 6.35 -9.28
N ARG A 126 -15.86 7.08 -8.28
CA ARG A 126 -17.30 7.36 -8.18
C ARG A 126 -17.85 8.12 -9.39
N ASP A 127 -17.06 8.98 -10.02
CA ASP A 127 -17.49 9.71 -11.22
C ASP A 127 -17.47 8.83 -12.49
N VAL A 128 -16.70 7.74 -12.46
CA VAL A 128 -16.53 6.81 -13.59
C VAL A 128 -17.38 5.54 -13.42
N ALA A 129 -17.80 5.25 -12.19
CA ALA A 129 -18.60 4.07 -11.87
C ALA A 129 -20.01 4.21 -12.47
N PRO A 130 -20.57 3.12 -13.04
CA PRO A 130 -21.89 3.17 -13.64
C PRO A 130 -22.96 3.42 -12.57
N LEU A 131 -23.84 4.41 -12.80
CA LEU A 131 -24.96 4.78 -11.91
C LEU A 131 -25.82 3.56 -11.54
N LYS A 132 -26.04 2.64 -12.49
CA LYS A 132 -26.63 1.32 -12.26
C LYS A 132 -25.51 0.27 -12.27
N GLY A 133 -25.27 -0.39 -11.14
CA GLY A 133 -24.28 -1.48 -11.03
C GLY A 133 -22.95 -1.12 -10.38
N ALA A 134 -22.82 0.03 -9.70
CA ALA A 134 -21.63 0.36 -8.91
C ALA A 134 -21.27 -0.76 -7.91
N ALA A 135 -22.26 -1.35 -7.24
CA ALA A 135 -22.05 -2.50 -6.34
C ALA A 135 -21.41 -3.70 -7.06
N ARG A 136 -21.83 -4.01 -8.30
CA ARG A 136 -21.23 -5.08 -9.12
C ARG A 136 -19.79 -4.75 -9.52
N PHE A 137 -19.50 -3.49 -9.82
CA PHE A 137 -18.13 -3.06 -10.12
C PHE A 137 -17.20 -3.19 -8.91
N PHE A 138 -17.61 -2.66 -7.75
CA PHE A 138 -16.80 -2.73 -6.53
C PHE A 138 -16.64 -4.16 -6.01
N SER A 139 -17.67 -5.00 -6.09
CA SER A 139 -17.56 -6.42 -5.71
C SER A 139 -16.60 -7.17 -6.62
N MET A 140 -16.70 -7.02 -7.94
CA MET A 140 -15.76 -7.68 -8.88
C MET A 140 -14.31 -7.25 -8.65
N ARG A 141 -14.08 -5.94 -8.42
CA ARG A 141 -12.75 -5.42 -8.07
C ARG A 141 -12.22 -6.07 -6.79
N ASN A 142 -13.05 -6.15 -5.76
CA ASN A 142 -12.66 -6.76 -4.48
C ASN A 142 -12.35 -8.24 -4.62
N VAL A 143 -13.14 -9.00 -5.39
CA VAL A 143 -12.86 -10.42 -5.68
C VAL A 143 -11.49 -10.57 -6.34
N ILE A 144 -11.20 -9.78 -7.37
CA ILE A 144 -9.91 -9.80 -8.06
C ILE A 144 -8.78 -9.47 -7.08
N PHE A 145 -8.94 -8.45 -6.24
CA PHE A 145 -7.96 -8.07 -5.23
C PHE A 145 -7.72 -9.19 -4.22
N THR A 146 -8.77 -9.86 -3.75
CA THR A 146 -8.62 -10.98 -2.80
C THR A 146 -7.83 -12.12 -3.43
N PHE A 147 -8.11 -12.50 -4.68
CA PHE A 147 -7.33 -13.53 -5.36
C PHE A 147 -5.89 -13.10 -5.58
N THR A 148 -5.65 -11.89 -6.07
CA THR A 148 -4.28 -11.36 -6.25
C THR A 148 -3.51 -11.34 -4.93
N ASN A 149 -4.15 -10.88 -3.86
CA ASN A 149 -3.53 -10.86 -2.53
C ASN A 149 -3.18 -12.27 -2.05
N MET A 150 -4.07 -13.24 -2.25
CA MET A 150 -3.80 -14.64 -1.90
C MET A 150 -2.57 -15.18 -2.62
N PHE A 151 -2.45 -14.96 -3.94
CA PHE A 151 -1.29 -15.41 -4.71
C PHE A 151 0.00 -14.69 -4.31
N ILE A 152 -0.04 -13.38 -4.10
CA ILE A 152 1.14 -12.60 -3.68
C ILE A 152 1.59 -13.02 -2.27
N THR A 153 0.67 -13.23 -1.33
CA THR A 153 1.00 -13.70 0.02
C THR A 153 1.68 -15.07 -0.02
N LEU A 154 1.17 -16.02 -0.80
CA LEU A 154 1.81 -17.33 -0.98
C LEU A 154 3.19 -17.21 -1.63
N PHE A 155 3.33 -16.34 -2.63
CA PHE A 155 4.61 -16.08 -3.29
C PHE A 155 5.65 -15.49 -2.33
N TYR A 156 5.28 -14.51 -1.50
CA TYR A 156 6.17 -13.94 -0.50
C TYR A 156 6.51 -14.93 0.62
N ALA A 157 5.55 -15.75 1.06
CA ALA A 157 5.82 -16.82 2.02
C ALA A 157 6.86 -17.81 1.46
N PHE A 158 6.68 -18.26 0.21
CA PHE A 158 7.63 -19.15 -0.46
C PHE A 158 9.05 -18.56 -0.57
N ILE A 159 9.16 -17.26 -0.85
CA ILE A 159 10.46 -16.57 -0.86
C ILE A 159 11.10 -16.59 0.52
N LEU A 160 10.34 -16.28 1.58
CA LEU A 160 10.86 -16.25 2.95
C LEU A 160 11.26 -17.64 3.46
N ASP A 161 10.53 -18.68 3.05
CA ASP A 161 10.86 -20.08 3.38
C ASP A 161 12.14 -20.53 2.65
N SER A 162 12.33 -20.08 1.40
CA SER A 162 13.50 -20.46 0.58
C SER A 162 14.76 -19.67 0.94
N VAL A 163 14.59 -18.40 1.32
CA VAL A 163 15.68 -17.46 1.62
C VAL A 163 15.37 -16.77 2.96
N PRO A 164 15.67 -17.43 4.10
CA PRO A 164 15.35 -16.88 5.40
C PRO A 164 16.21 -15.67 5.77
N GLY A 165 15.65 -14.81 6.63
CA GLY A 165 16.32 -13.63 7.19
C GLY A 165 16.38 -12.45 6.23
N ARG A 166 17.38 -11.59 6.43
CA ARG A 166 17.55 -10.29 5.74
C ARG A 166 17.37 -10.33 4.23
N MET A 167 17.95 -11.32 3.56
CA MET A 167 17.90 -11.40 2.10
C MET A 167 16.48 -11.68 1.60
N GLY A 168 15.71 -12.53 2.27
CA GLY A 168 14.30 -12.74 1.96
C GLY A 168 13.47 -11.47 2.09
N PHE A 169 13.68 -10.71 3.17
CA PHE A 169 12.99 -9.42 3.37
C PHE A 169 13.38 -8.38 2.33
N ILE A 170 14.64 -8.32 1.88
CA ILE A 170 15.06 -7.46 0.76
C ILE A 170 14.31 -7.84 -0.52
N LEU A 171 14.22 -9.14 -0.83
CA LEU A 171 13.56 -9.62 -2.04
C LEU A 171 12.08 -9.26 -2.05
N ILE A 172 11.32 -9.62 -1.01
CA ILE A 172 9.87 -9.34 -0.98
C ILE A 172 9.61 -7.83 -1.01
N THR A 173 10.41 -7.02 -0.29
CA THR A 173 10.23 -5.56 -0.27
C THR A 173 10.60 -4.91 -1.59
N ALA A 174 11.63 -5.41 -2.29
CA ALA A 174 11.96 -4.97 -3.64
C ALA A 174 10.85 -5.32 -4.65
N PHE A 175 10.32 -6.55 -4.60
CA PHE A 175 9.18 -6.96 -5.44
C PHE A 175 7.90 -6.21 -5.12
N GLY A 176 7.68 -5.84 -3.85
CA GLY A 176 6.50 -5.07 -3.46
C GLY A 176 6.53 -3.62 -3.95
N VAL A 177 7.72 -3.02 -4.04
CA VAL A 177 7.92 -1.63 -4.47
C VAL A 177 7.90 -1.47 -6.00
N ALA A 178 8.24 -2.53 -6.75
CA ALA A 178 8.25 -2.57 -8.21
C ALA A 178 6.83 -2.50 -8.83
#